data_AF-A0A3B4UYD2-F1
#
_entry.id   AF-A0A3B4UYD2-F1
#
_cell.length_a   1.000
_cell.length_b   1.000
_cell.length_c   1.000
_cell.angle_alpha   90.00
_cell.angle_beta   90.00
_cell.angle_gamma   90.00
#
_symmetry.space_group_name_H-M   'P 1'
#
loop_
_entity.id
_entity.type
_entity.pdbx_description
1 polymer ?
#
loop_
_entity_poly.entity_id
_entity_poly.type
_entity_poly.pdbx_seq_one_letter_code
_entity_poly.pdbx_strand_id
1 'polypeptide(L)'
;MSHEKKMTMSRKHHLKSVMLQIAAGWIEQEKKDIIEAKKAYMAETCPSPSLSGDQAGLMDTCRKLHALIDKVDEERYDLVTKIGKGDKEIDDLKIKVVDLAGVKKPALKKVRMSADAMLKALLGSKHTVNMDLRANLKQVKKEVKEEPGEAVGDWRKNIEDKADRKKMFETS
;
A
#
# COMPACT_ATOMS: atom_id res chain seq x y z
N MET A 1 21.31 17.22 -34.74
CA MET A 1 20.18 17.13 -33.79
C MET A 1 19.95 15.66 -33.49
N SER A 2 20.55 15.13 -32.42
CA SER A 2 20.50 13.70 -32.08
C SER A 2 19.06 13.26 -31.82
N HIS A 3 18.53 12.40 -32.67
CA HIS A 3 17.29 11.65 -32.44
C HIS A 3 17.56 10.55 -31.41
N GLU A 4 17.85 10.94 -30.18
CA GLU A 4 17.92 9.97 -29.09
C GLU A 4 16.49 9.52 -28.76
N LYS A 5 16.22 8.22 -28.95
CA LYS A 5 14.89 7.63 -28.72
C LYS A 5 14.52 7.81 -27.25
N LYS A 6 13.61 8.75 -26.96
CA LYS A 6 13.06 8.96 -25.62
C LYS A 6 12.54 7.64 -25.06
N MET A 7 12.83 7.37 -23.79
CA MET A 7 12.39 6.18 -23.08
C MET A 7 10.88 5.91 -23.29
N THR A 8 10.52 4.65 -23.51
CA THR A 8 9.12 4.25 -23.67
C THR A 8 8.30 4.61 -22.44
N MET A 9 7.04 5.01 -22.65
CA MET A 9 6.12 5.35 -21.54
C MET A 9 5.97 4.19 -20.55
N SER A 10 5.90 2.95 -21.05
CA SER A 10 5.83 1.74 -20.22
C SER A 10 7.03 1.63 -19.27
N ARG A 11 8.25 1.88 -19.76
CA ARG A 11 9.45 1.86 -18.91
C ARG A 11 9.44 3.01 -17.89
N LYS A 12 8.99 4.20 -18.28
CA LYS A 12 8.84 5.34 -17.36
C LYS A 12 7.84 5.05 -16.23
N HIS A 13 6.70 4.43 -16.54
CA HIS A 13 5.71 4.04 -15.54
C HIS A 13 6.22 2.94 -14.62
N HIS A 14 6.89 1.93 -15.17
CA HIS A 14 7.51 0.87 -14.37
C HIS A 14 8.53 1.44 -13.38
N LEU A 15 9.42 2.34 -13.82
CA LEU A 15 10.39 2.97 -12.92
C LEU A 15 9.71 3.81 -11.84
N LYS A 16 8.68 4.60 -12.17
CA LYS A 16 7.90 5.33 -11.15
C LYS A 16 7.29 4.38 -10.11
N SER A 17 6.74 3.25 -10.55
CA SER A 17 6.16 2.25 -9.64
C SER A 17 7.22 1.67 -8.71
N VAL A 18 8.40 1.32 -9.24
CA VAL A 18 9.52 0.79 -8.44
C VAL A 18 10.02 1.84 -7.44
N MET A 19 10.16 3.09 -7.86
CA MET A 19 10.56 4.19 -6.96
C MET A 19 9.57 4.36 -5.81
N LEU A 20 8.26 4.33 -6.09
CA LEU A 20 7.24 4.44 -5.04
C LEU A 20 7.24 3.23 -4.11
N GLN A 21 7.48 2.03 -4.63
CA GLN A 21 7.58 0.82 -3.81
C GLN A 21 8.78 0.87 -2.85
N ILE A 22 9.93 1.34 -3.33
CA ILE A 22 11.12 1.54 -2.47
C ILE A 22 10.86 2.63 -1.43
N ALA A 23 10.27 3.76 -1.84
CA ALA A 23 9.95 4.86 -0.93
C ALA A 23 8.97 4.42 0.18
N ALA A 24 7.98 3.58 -0.16
CA ALA A 24 7.08 3.01 0.85
C ALA A 24 7.84 2.16 1.88
N GLY A 25 8.79 1.33 1.43
CA GLY A 25 9.65 0.55 2.32
C GLY A 25 10.50 1.44 3.24
N TRP A 26 11.06 2.55 2.72
CA TRP A 26 11.82 3.50 3.53
C TRP A 26 10.95 4.21 4.58
N ILE A 27 9.72 4.60 4.23
CA ILE A 27 8.78 5.20 5.19
C ILE A 27 8.43 4.22 6.32
N GLU A 28 8.26 2.93 6.00
CA GLU A 28 8.01 1.91 7.03
C GLU A 28 9.23 1.70 7.94
N GLN A 29 10.44 1.71 7.38
CA GLN A 29 11.66 1.59 8.16
C GLN A 29 11.86 2.81 9.07
N GLU A 30 11.73 4.02 8.52
CA GLU A 30 11.84 5.27 9.28
C GLU A 30 10.86 5.30 10.46
N LYS A 31 9.62 4.83 10.29
CA LYS A 31 8.66 4.71 11.40
C LYS A 31 9.15 3.79 12.52
N LYS A 32 9.81 2.68 12.19
CA LYS A 32 10.40 1.78 13.19
C LYS A 32 11.56 2.46 13.90
N ASP A 33 12.45 3.08 13.14
CA ASP A 33 13.63 3.78 13.66
C ASP A 33 13.22 4.93 14.59
N ILE A 34 12.17 5.69 14.27
CA ILE A 34 11.61 6.74 15.14
C ILE A 34 11.11 6.15 16.47
N ILE A 35 10.44 5.00 16.44
CA ILE A 35 9.94 4.35 17.66
C ILE A 35 11.11 3.87 18.51
N GLU A 36 12.14 3.29 17.90
CA GLU A 36 13.34 2.82 18.58
C GLU A 36 14.15 3.97 19.17
N ALA A 37 14.39 5.04 18.40
CA ALA A 37 15.05 6.25 18.87
C ALA A 37 14.28 6.89 20.04
N LYS A 38 12.94 6.93 19.97
CA LYS A 38 12.12 7.42 21.09
C LYS A 38 12.30 6.55 22.34
N LYS A 39 12.33 5.22 22.20
CA LYS A 39 12.56 4.31 23.32
C LYS A 39 13.95 4.50 23.94
N ALA A 40 14.99 4.62 23.13
CA ALA A 40 16.35 4.87 23.58
C ALA A 40 16.44 6.20 24.34
N TYR A 41 15.90 7.28 23.78
CA TYR A 41 15.87 8.60 24.42
C TYR A 41 15.12 8.58 25.76
N MET A 42 13.99 7.89 25.84
CA MET A 42 13.24 7.74 27.09
C MET A 42 13.99 6.92 28.15
N ALA A 43 14.72 5.87 27.74
CA ALA A 43 15.53 5.06 28.66
C ALA A 43 16.69 5.87 29.28
N GLU A 44 17.31 6.76 28.51
CA GLU A 44 18.39 7.63 28.96
C GLU A 44 17.89 8.81 29.81
N THR A 45 16.80 9.45 29.36
CA THR A 45 16.32 10.72 29.93
C THR A 45 15.37 10.51 31.12
N CYS A 46 14.61 9.42 31.13
CA CYS A 46 13.63 9.12 32.17
C CYS A 46 13.73 7.63 32.60
N PRO A 47 14.85 7.23 33.22
CA PRO A 47 14.97 5.89 33.78
C PRO A 47 13.97 5.70 34.92
N SER A 48 13.54 4.46 35.15
CA SER A 48 12.61 4.16 36.24
C SER A 48 13.23 4.54 37.59
N PRO A 49 12.49 5.28 38.44
CA PRO A 49 13.02 5.73 39.72
C PRO A 49 13.28 4.52 40.63
N SER A 50 14.38 4.57 41.38
CA SER A 50 14.66 3.57 42.40
C SER A 50 13.68 3.72 43.57
N LEU A 51 12.88 2.69 43.82
CA LEU A 51 11.92 2.62 44.93
C LEU A 51 12.50 1.89 46.16
N SER A 52 13.75 1.44 46.09
CA SER A 52 14.45 0.85 47.22
C SER A 52 15.14 1.93 48.04
N GLY A 53 14.97 1.90 49.36
CA GLY A 53 15.64 2.83 50.27
C GLY A 53 14.92 2.95 51.62
N ASP A 54 15.51 3.73 52.51
CA ASP A 54 14.86 4.16 53.74
C ASP A 54 13.86 5.30 53.47
N GLN A 55 13.05 5.65 54.47
CA GLN A 55 12.01 6.67 54.32
C GLN A 55 12.58 8.03 53.89
N ALA A 56 13.76 8.40 54.38
CA ALA A 56 14.41 9.66 54.05
C ALA A 56 14.82 9.71 52.56
N GLY A 57 15.47 8.66 52.05
CA GLY A 57 15.84 8.54 50.65
C GLY A 57 14.63 8.58 49.71
N LEU A 58 13.54 7.91 50.08
CA LEU A 58 12.27 7.93 49.33
C LEU A 58 11.62 9.33 49.30
N MET A 59 11.67 10.08 50.40
CA MET A 59 11.17 11.47 50.40
C MET A 59 12.00 12.39 49.50
N ASP A 60 13.33 12.19 49.46
CA ASP A 60 14.21 12.96 48.59
C ASP A 60 14.00 12.66 47.11
N THR A 61 13.78 11.39 46.74
CA THR A 61 13.44 11.04 45.35
C THR A 61 12.12 11.67 44.91
N CYS A 62 11.08 11.63 45.76
CA CYS A 62 9.81 12.30 45.49
C CYS A 62 9.97 13.81 45.27
N ARG A 63 10.75 14.50 46.11
CA ARG A 63 11.03 15.94 45.95
C ARG A 63 11.76 16.25 44.64
N LYS A 64 12.76 15.44 44.28
CA LYS A 64 13.50 15.59 43.02
C LYS A 64 12.61 15.36 41.80
N LEU A 65 11.76 14.34 41.83
CA LEU A 65 10.81 14.06 40.75
C LEU A 65 9.82 15.21 40.55
N HIS A 66 9.29 15.79 41.64
CA HIS A 66 8.40 16.94 41.54
C HIS A 66 9.07 18.14 40.85
N ALA A 67 10.29 18.49 41.27
CA ALA A 67 11.03 19.60 40.66
C ALA A 67 11.35 19.34 39.17
N LEU A 68 11.63 18.08 38.80
CA LEU A 68 11.84 17.70 37.41
C LEU A 68 10.56 17.80 36.58
N ILE A 69 9.39 17.44 37.14
CA ILE A 69 8.10 17.57 36.44
C ILE A 69 7.84 19.03 36.08
N ASP A 70 8.03 19.95 37.01
CA ASP A 70 7.81 21.39 36.77
C ASP A 70 8.69 21.89 35.62
N LYS A 71 9.98 21.53 35.64
CA LYS A 71 10.93 21.89 34.57
C LYS A 71 10.56 21.28 33.21
N VAL A 72 10.23 20.00 33.19
CA VAL A 72 9.88 19.29 31.93
C VAL A 72 8.58 19.82 31.34
N ASP A 73 7.61 20.21 32.16
CA ASP A 73 6.36 20.79 31.66
C ASP A 73 6.57 22.19 31.07
N GLU A 74 7.44 23.00 31.66
CA GLU A 74 7.87 24.28 31.08
C GLU A 74 8.54 24.08 29.71
N GLU A 75 9.51 23.15 29.63
CA GLU A 75 10.17 22.81 28.36
C GLU A 75 9.15 22.29 27.32
N ARG A 76 8.19 21.45 27.73
CA ARG A 76 7.11 20.97 26.88
C ARG A 76 6.25 22.12 26.37
N TYR A 77 5.90 23.08 27.22
CA TYR A 77 5.09 24.24 26.85
C TYR A 77 5.78 25.09 25.77
N ASP A 78 7.08 25.36 25.92
CA ASP A 78 7.88 26.08 24.94
C ASP A 78 7.98 25.34 23.61
N LEU A 79 8.21 24.03 23.64
CA LEU A 79 8.27 23.19 22.44
C LEU A 79 6.94 23.18 21.70
N VAL A 80 5.82 23.01 22.40
CA VAL A 80 4.47 23.07 21.80
C VAL A 80 4.23 24.43 21.14
N THR A 81 4.64 25.51 21.80
CA THR A 81 4.50 26.86 21.25
C THR A 81 5.34 27.06 19.98
N LYS A 82 6.56 26.52 19.94
CA LYS A 82 7.42 26.56 18.75
C LYS A 82 6.83 25.76 17.59
N ILE A 83 6.36 24.53 17.85
CA ILE A 83 5.70 23.69 16.84
C ILE A 83 4.46 24.39 16.29
N GLY A 84 3.61 24.93 17.17
CA GLY A 84 2.40 25.63 16.76
C GLY A 84 2.65 26.88 15.92
N LYS A 85 3.80 27.56 16.06
CA LYS A 85 4.21 28.64 15.15
C LYS A 85 4.57 28.11 13.77
N GLY A 86 5.32 27.00 13.72
CA GLY A 86 5.66 26.33 12.47
C GLY A 86 4.45 25.79 11.72
N ASP A 87 3.49 25.18 12.43
CA ASP A 87 2.25 24.67 11.82
C ASP A 87 1.43 25.80 11.18
N LYS A 88 1.30 26.94 11.88
CA LYS A 88 0.63 28.14 11.34
C LYS A 88 1.31 28.65 10.08
N GLU A 89 2.64 28.74 10.09
CA GLU A 89 3.41 29.18 8.92
C GLU A 89 3.23 28.21 7.74
N ILE A 90 3.26 26.90 8.00
CA ILE A 90 3.03 25.87 6.98
C ILE A 90 1.63 26.02 6.38
N ASP A 91 0.61 26.25 7.18
CA ASP A 91 -0.77 26.39 6.70
C ASP A 91 -0.95 27.69 5.89
N ASP A 92 -0.38 28.81 6.34
CA ASP A 92 -0.35 30.05 5.57
C ASP A 92 0.34 29.88 4.22
N LEU A 93 1.47 29.15 4.19
CA LEU A 93 2.19 28.84 2.96
C LEU A 93 1.39 27.91 2.03
N LYS A 94 0.70 26.90 2.57
CA LYS A 94 -0.19 26.04 1.77
C LYS A 94 -1.30 26.86 1.10
N ILE A 95 -1.92 27.80 1.82
CA ILE A 95 -2.95 28.69 1.26
C ILE A 95 -2.36 29.54 0.13
N LYS A 96 -1.20 30.18 0.35
CA LYS A 96 -0.52 30.96 -0.69
C LYS A 96 -0.19 30.13 -1.93
N VAL A 97 0.25 28.88 -1.76
CA VAL A 97 0.51 27.97 -2.88
C VAL A 97 -0.78 27.69 -3.67
N VAL A 98 -1.92 27.48 -3.00
CA VAL A 98 -3.21 27.27 -3.65
C VAL A 98 -3.66 28.52 -4.41
N ASP A 99 -3.52 29.70 -3.81
CA ASP A 99 -3.90 30.97 -4.43
C ASP A 99 -3.04 31.28 -5.68
N LEU A 100 -1.73 31.07 -5.57
CA LEU A 100 -0.78 31.26 -6.69
C LEU A 100 -0.95 30.23 -7.80
N ALA A 101 -1.24 28.97 -7.46
CA ALA A 101 -1.56 27.94 -8.44
C ALA A 101 -2.86 28.26 -9.22
N GLY A 102 -3.65 29.21 -8.71
CA GLY A 102 -4.99 29.51 -9.14
C GLY A 102 -5.95 28.42 -8.69
N VAL A 103 -7.06 28.79 -8.05
CA VAL A 103 -8.16 27.85 -7.81
C VAL A 103 -8.56 27.30 -9.17
N LYS A 104 -8.19 26.05 -9.45
CA LYS A 104 -8.72 25.32 -10.61
C LYS A 104 -10.20 25.18 -10.36
N LYS A 105 -10.99 26.17 -10.81
CA LYS A 105 -12.44 26.08 -10.88
C LYS A 105 -12.72 24.71 -11.47
N PRO A 106 -13.36 23.78 -10.74
CA PRO A 106 -13.65 22.47 -11.30
C PRO A 106 -14.32 22.75 -12.64
N ALA A 107 -13.65 22.37 -13.74
CA ALA A 107 -14.21 22.63 -15.05
C ALA A 107 -15.62 22.05 -14.99
N LEU A 108 -16.65 22.86 -15.25
CA LEU A 108 -18.02 22.40 -15.33
C LEU A 108 -18.05 21.36 -16.45
N LYS A 109 -17.73 20.11 -16.10
CA LYS A 109 -17.72 19.01 -17.04
C LYS A 109 -19.17 18.85 -17.42
N LYS A 110 -19.50 19.13 -18.67
CA LYS A 110 -20.80 18.81 -19.26
C LYS A 110 -20.88 17.28 -19.27
N VAL A 111 -21.32 16.70 -18.17
CA VAL A 111 -21.51 15.26 -18.03
C VAL A 111 -22.65 14.90 -18.97
N ARG A 112 -22.30 14.37 -20.15
CA ARG A 112 -23.25 13.68 -21.01
C ARG A 112 -23.58 12.36 -20.33
N MET A 113 -24.83 11.91 -20.44
CA MET A 113 -25.25 10.60 -19.93
C MET A 113 -24.21 9.54 -20.32
N SER A 114 -23.72 8.77 -19.34
CA SER A 114 -22.78 7.68 -19.63
C SER A 114 -23.48 6.65 -20.53
N ALA A 115 -22.69 5.94 -21.34
CA ALA A 115 -23.21 4.88 -22.19
C ALA A 115 -24.01 3.86 -21.36
N ASP A 116 -23.55 3.53 -20.15
CA ASP A 116 -24.24 2.63 -19.22
C ASP A 116 -25.58 3.18 -18.73
N ALA A 117 -25.66 4.49 -18.42
CA ALA A 117 -26.92 5.13 -18.04
C ALA A 117 -27.91 5.17 -19.21
N MET A 118 -27.41 5.39 -20.43
CA MET A 118 -28.22 5.38 -21.65
C MET A 118 -28.72 3.98 -21.98
N LEU A 119 -27.87 2.96 -21.91
CA LEU A 119 -28.23 1.57 -22.17
C LEU A 119 -29.20 1.02 -21.13
N LYS A 120 -29.00 1.33 -19.85
CA LYS A 120 -29.95 0.94 -18.78
C LYS A 120 -31.32 1.59 -18.95
N ALA A 121 -31.38 2.84 -19.41
CA ALA A 121 -32.63 3.53 -19.68
C ALA A 121 -33.35 2.99 -20.93
N LEU A 122 -32.63 2.60 -21.98
CA LEU A 122 -33.21 2.11 -23.24
C LEU A 122 -33.53 0.61 -23.24
N LEU A 123 -32.75 -0.21 -22.53
CA LEU A 123 -32.82 -1.68 -22.59
C LEU A 123 -33.26 -2.32 -21.26
N GLY A 124 -33.51 -1.51 -20.23
CA GLY A 124 -33.98 -1.95 -18.92
C GLY A 124 -33.01 -2.89 -18.19
N SER A 125 -33.55 -3.78 -17.37
CA SER A 125 -32.76 -4.69 -16.51
C SER A 125 -32.01 -5.80 -17.26
N LYS A 126 -32.28 -5.99 -18.56
CA LYS A 126 -31.74 -7.13 -19.31
C LYS A 126 -30.24 -6.99 -19.61
N HIS A 127 -29.69 -5.77 -19.57
CA HIS A 127 -28.27 -5.48 -19.84
C HIS A 127 -27.66 -4.62 -18.72
N THR A 128 -27.66 -5.12 -17.49
CA THR A 128 -26.78 -4.59 -16.44
C THR A 128 -25.41 -5.24 -16.55
N VAL A 129 -24.67 -4.92 -17.60
CA VAL A 129 -23.27 -5.34 -17.71
C VAL A 129 -22.46 -4.34 -16.89
N ASN A 130 -22.04 -4.72 -15.69
CA ASN A 130 -21.01 -3.96 -14.99
C ASN A 130 -19.73 -4.03 -15.84
N MET A 131 -19.41 -2.94 -16.53
CA MET A 131 -18.21 -2.80 -17.36
C MET A 131 -16.93 -2.61 -16.52
N ASP A 132 -16.93 -3.07 -15.26
CA ASP A 132 -15.71 -3.26 -14.50
C ASP A 132 -14.80 -4.21 -15.29
N LEU A 133 -13.71 -3.66 -15.83
CA LEU A 133 -12.68 -4.39 -16.57
C LEU A 133 -12.16 -5.62 -15.78
N ARG A 134 -12.29 -5.57 -14.45
CA ARG A 134 -11.90 -6.62 -13.51
C ARG A 134 -12.89 -7.79 -13.44
N ALA A 135 -14.18 -7.56 -13.67
CA ALA A 135 -15.23 -8.59 -13.57
C ALA A 135 -15.26 -9.53 -14.79
N ASN A 136 -14.80 -9.06 -15.95
CA ASN A 136 -14.74 -9.85 -17.19
C ASN A 136 -13.43 -10.65 -17.37
N LEU A 137 -12.45 -10.46 -16.49
CA LEU A 137 -11.23 -11.25 -16.49
C LEU A 137 -11.46 -12.51 -15.66
N LYS A 138 -11.32 -13.71 -16.25
CA LYS A 138 -11.40 -14.98 -15.52
C LYS A 138 -10.38 -14.95 -14.36
N GLN A 139 -10.87 -14.84 -13.12
CA GLN A 139 -10.09 -15.18 -11.93
C GLN A 139 -9.81 -16.68 -11.99
N VAL A 140 -8.54 -17.06 -12.18
CA VAL A 140 -8.11 -18.44 -11.97
C VAL A 140 -8.16 -18.69 -10.46
N LYS A 141 -9.33 -19.09 -9.97
CA LYS A 141 -9.48 -19.62 -8.61
C LYS A 141 -8.67 -20.91 -8.54
N LYS A 142 -7.56 -20.86 -7.82
CA LYS A 142 -6.85 -22.06 -7.34
C LYS A 142 -7.62 -22.58 -6.14
N GLU A 143 -8.80 -23.15 -6.37
CA GLU A 143 -9.58 -23.85 -5.35
C GLU A 143 -9.91 -25.23 -5.87
N VAL A 144 -9.25 -26.21 -5.28
CA VAL A 144 -9.52 -27.65 -5.39
C VAL A 144 -10.91 -27.89 -4.82
N LYS A 145 -11.88 -28.32 -5.64
CA LYS A 145 -12.83 -29.38 -5.25
C LYS A 145 -13.67 -29.91 -6.43
N GLU A 146 -13.59 -31.24 -6.55
CA GLU A 146 -14.53 -32.24 -7.08
C GLU A 146 -15.01 -32.16 -8.54
N GLU A 147 -14.43 -33.05 -9.33
CA GLU A 147 -15.00 -33.64 -10.55
C GLU A 147 -16.44 -34.13 -10.34
N PRO A 148 -17.23 -34.19 -11.43
CA PRO A 148 -17.38 -35.50 -12.03
C PRO A 148 -17.18 -35.48 -13.55
N GLY A 149 -16.27 -36.34 -14.03
CA GLY A 149 -16.62 -37.30 -15.08
C GLY A 149 -16.28 -36.90 -16.51
N GLU A 150 -15.36 -37.68 -17.07
CA GLU A 150 -15.21 -37.97 -18.50
C GLU A 150 -14.76 -36.82 -19.41
N ALA A 151 -13.43 -36.66 -19.59
CA ALA A 151 -12.80 -36.53 -20.92
C ALA A 151 -11.30 -36.15 -20.86
N VAL A 152 -10.52 -36.69 -19.94
CA VAL A 152 -9.05 -36.66 -20.08
C VAL A 152 -8.49 -38.06 -19.84
N GLY A 153 -8.80 -38.97 -20.76
CA GLY A 153 -8.21 -40.30 -20.82
C GLY A 153 -6.76 -40.24 -21.31
N ASP A 154 -5.88 -40.88 -20.55
CA ASP A 154 -4.43 -40.98 -20.74
C ASP A 154 -4.04 -41.41 -22.18
N TRP A 155 -3.34 -40.53 -22.90
CA TRP A 155 -2.89 -40.77 -24.28
C TRP A 155 -1.91 -41.94 -24.43
N ARG A 156 -1.31 -42.43 -23.33
CA ARG A 156 -0.35 -43.54 -23.37
C ARG A 156 -0.97 -44.88 -23.79
N LYS A 157 -2.26 -45.10 -23.53
CA LYS A 157 -2.91 -46.40 -23.79
C LYS A 157 -3.16 -46.70 -25.27
N ASN A 158 -3.20 -45.67 -26.12
CA ASN A 158 -3.54 -45.80 -27.54
C ASN A 158 -2.34 -46.18 -28.44
N ILE A 159 -1.12 -46.15 -27.89
CA ILE A 159 0.14 -46.40 -28.64
C ILE A 159 0.59 -47.87 -28.52
N GLU A 160 0.26 -48.57 -27.42
CA GLU A 160 0.68 -49.97 -27.21
C GLU A 160 -0.16 -50.97 -28.04
N ASP A 161 -1.43 -50.67 -28.33
CA ASP A 161 -2.34 -51.58 -29.08
C ASP A 161 -2.09 -51.65 -30.61
N LYS A 162 -1.14 -50.88 -31.15
CA LYS A 162 -0.82 -50.86 -32.59
C LYS A 162 0.59 -51.35 -32.94
N ALA A 163 1.32 -51.89 -31.99
CA ALA A 163 2.55 -52.63 -32.27
C ALA A 163 2.22 -54.10 -32.54
N ASP A 164 2.59 -54.57 -33.74
CA ASP A 164 2.55 -55.95 -34.22
C ASP A 164 1.24 -56.55 -34.77
N ARG A 165 1.15 -56.55 -36.11
CA ARG A 165 0.81 -57.73 -36.92
C ARG A 165 1.54 -57.69 -38.25
N LYS A 166 2.83 -58.05 -38.24
CA LYS A 166 3.57 -58.39 -39.47
C LYS A 166 2.96 -59.65 -40.09
N LYS A 167 2.59 -59.59 -41.38
CA LYS A 167 2.20 -60.76 -42.19
C LYS A 167 3.41 -61.70 -42.33
N MET A 168 3.29 -62.92 -41.81
CA MET A 168 4.16 -64.03 -42.23
C MET A 168 3.61 -64.58 -43.55
N PHE A 169 4.47 -64.69 -44.56
CA PHE A 169 4.15 -65.38 -45.81
C PHE A 169 4.31 -66.90 -45.58
N GLU A 170 3.30 -67.68 -45.89
CA GLU A 170 3.40 -69.14 -45.95
C GLU A 170 3.89 -69.57 -47.34
N THR A 171 4.96 -70.36 -47.35
CA THR A 171 5.57 -71.03 -48.51
C THR A 171 4.73 -72.24 -48.94
N SER A 172 4.54 -72.42 -50.26
CA SER A 172 4.39 -73.75 -50.86
C SER A 172 5.76 -74.32 -51.19
#